data_AF-A0A966SKY8-F1
#
_entry.id   AF-A0A966SKY8-F1
#
_cell.length_a   1.000
_cell.length_b   1.000
_cell.length_c   1.000
_cell.angle_alpha   90.00
_cell.angle_beta   90.00
_cell.angle_gamma   90.00
#
_symmetry.space_group_name_H-M   'P 1'
#
loop_
_entity.id
_entity.type
_entity.pdbx_description
1 polymer ?
#
loop_
_entity_poly.entity_id
_entity_poly.type
_entity_poly.pdbx_seq_one_letter_code
_entity_poly.pdbx_strand_id
1 'polypeptide(L)'
;MAMTALAAHKLRSALTLVGVTVGVFSIILVMTVMRGLQQNIETELSGLGANTFTIEKWPAINFEGPSGWERFRRRKNLSFQHWHA
;
A
#
# COMPACT_ATOMS: atom_id res chain seq x y z
N MET A 1 -44.88 -18.57 -13.09
CA MET A 1 -45.47 -17.43 -12.34
C MET A 1 -44.53 -16.24 -12.17
N ALA A 2 -43.24 -16.42 -11.82
CA ALA A 2 -42.32 -15.28 -11.60
C ALA A 2 -41.84 -14.59 -12.91
N MET A 3 -41.44 -15.35 -13.93
CA MET A 3 -41.00 -14.77 -15.22
C MET A 3 -42.12 -14.02 -15.95
N THR A 4 -43.36 -14.49 -15.80
CA THR A 4 -44.56 -13.83 -16.36
C THR A 4 -44.88 -12.52 -15.64
N ALA A 5 -44.64 -12.43 -14.33
CA ALA A 5 -44.84 -11.20 -13.56
C ALA A 5 -43.81 -10.10 -13.91
N LEU A 6 -42.55 -10.48 -14.14
CA LEU A 6 -41.52 -9.57 -14.65
C LEU A 6 -41.85 -9.06 -16.06
N ALA A 7 -42.41 -9.92 -16.92
CA ALA A 7 -42.85 -9.53 -18.26
C ALA A 7 -44.11 -8.64 -18.25
N ALA A 8 -44.98 -8.77 -17.25
CA ALA A 8 -46.18 -7.94 -17.08
C ALA A 8 -45.86 -6.49 -16.64
N HIS A 9 -44.78 -6.30 -15.86
CA HIS A 9 -44.36 -4.98 -15.36
C HIS A 9 -42.91 -4.63 -15.72
N LYS A 10 -42.58 -4.74 -17.01
CA LYS A 10 -41.23 -4.47 -17.55
C LYS A 10 -40.60 -3.16 -17.07
N LEU A 11 -41.36 -2.06 -17.08
CA LEU A 11 -40.82 -0.73 -16.74
C LEU A 11 -40.46 -0.61 -15.25
N ARG A 12 -41.31 -1.16 -14.37
CA ARG A 12 -41.10 -1.12 -12.93
C ARG A 12 -39.93 -2.00 -12.52
N SER A 13 -39.90 -3.24 -13.00
CA SER A 13 -38.84 -4.20 -12.66
C SER A 13 -37.48 -3.78 -13.23
N ALA A 14 -37.44 -3.20 -14.44
CA ALA A 14 -36.20 -2.68 -15.01
C ALA A 14 -35.64 -1.50 -14.19
N LEU A 15 -36.48 -0.55 -13.79
CA LEU A 15 -36.05 0.63 -13.03
C LEU A 15 -35.51 0.23 -11.64
N THR A 16 -36.15 -0.74 -10.97
CA THR A 16 -35.66 -1.24 -9.67
C THR A 16 -34.34 -2.00 -9.80
N LEU A 17 -34.16 -2.77 -10.88
CA LEU A 17 -32.92 -3.51 -11.14
C LEU A 17 -31.76 -2.53 -11.35
N VAL A 18 -31.95 -1.54 -12.23
CA VAL A 18 -30.93 -0.52 -12.52
C VAL A 18 -30.57 0.28 -11.28
N GLY A 19 -31.56 0.67 -10.46
CA GLY A 19 -31.32 1.39 -9.22
C GLY A 19 -30.42 0.64 -8.24
N VAL A 20 -30.71 -0.65 -8.01
CA VAL A 20 -29.89 -1.49 -7.12
C VAL A 20 -28.50 -1.73 -7.70
N THR A 21 -28.39 -2.02 -9.00
CA THR A 21 -27.09 -2.27 -9.65
C THR A 21 -26.19 -1.03 -9.59
N VAL A 22 -26.70 0.16 -9.93
CA VAL A 22 -25.92 1.40 -9.87
C VAL A 22 -25.53 1.74 -8.42
N GLY A 23 -26.43 1.49 -7.46
CA GLY A 23 -26.14 1.69 -6.03
C GLY A 23 -24.98 0.83 -5.54
N VAL A 24 -25.00 -0.47 -5.83
CA VAL A 24 -23.93 -1.39 -5.43
C VAL A 24 -22.63 -1.10 -6.18
N PHE A 25 -22.68 -0.78 -7.47
CA PHE A 25 -21.50 -0.42 -8.26
C PHE A 25 -20.76 0.81 -7.70
N SER A 26 -21.50 1.84 -7.30
CA SER A 26 -20.93 3.05 -6.70
C SER A 26 -20.15 2.75 -5.42
N ILE A 27 -20.74 1.95 -4.53
CA ILE A 27 -20.12 1.58 -3.25
C ILE A 27 -18.84 0.76 -3.48
N ILE A 28 -18.87 -0.22 -4.39
CA ILE A 28 -17.70 -1.03 -4.73
C ILE A 28 -16.58 -0.14 -5.28
N LEU A 29 -16.90 0.77 -6.20
CA LEU A 29 -15.92 1.67 -6.81
C LEU A 29 -15.19 2.52 -5.77
N VAL A 30 -15.93 3.18 -4.88
CA VAL A 30 -15.35 4.01 -3.81
C VAL A 30 -14.49 3.16 -2.87
N MET A 31 -14.95 1.96 -2.50
CA MET A 31 -14.16 1.05 -1.66
C MET A 31 -12.84 0.65 -2.32
N THR A 32 -12.85 0.33 -3.62
CA THR A 32 -11.64 -0.02 -4.36
C THR A 32 -10.65 1.14 -4.42
N VAL A 33 -11.13 2.34 -4.75
CA VAL A 33 -10.29 3.55 -4.79
C VAL A 33 -9.71 3.84 -3.40
N MET A 34 -10.52 3.77 -2.35
CA MET A 34 -10.05 4.02 -0.98
C MET A 34 -8.97 3.03 -0.55
N ARG A 35 -9.12 1.74 -0.89
CA ARG A 35 -8.10 0.71 -0.61
C ARG A 35 -6.81 0.96 -1.40
N GLY A 36 -6.92 1.28 -2.69
CA GLY A 36 -5.75 1.60 -3.52
C GLY A 36 -5.00 2.83 -3.01
N LEU A 37 -5.74 3.88 -2.62
CA LEU A 37 -5.16 5.07 -2.03
C LEU A 37 -4.47 4.77 -0.69
N GLN A 38 -5.11 3.99 0.19
CA GLN A 38 -4.50 3.58 1.45
C GLN A 38 -3.20 2.81 1.24
N GLN A 39 -3.15 1.90 0.26
CA GLN A 39 -1.94 1.16 -0.10
C GLN A 39 -0.85 2.08 -0.66
N ASN A 40 -1.20 3.05 -1.50
CA ASN A 40 -0.25 4.02 -2.03
C ASN A 40 0.33 4.90 -0.92
N ILE A 41 -0.53 5.41 -0.03
CA ILE A 41 -0.14 6.21 1.13
C ILE A 41 0.76 5.37 2.06
N GLU A 42 0.38 4.13 2.37
CA GLU A 42 1.18 3.24 3.20
C GLU A 42 2.53 2.92 2.57
N THR A 43 2.60 2.79 1.25
CA THR A 43 3.86 2.57 0.51
C THR A 43 4.76 3.80 0.57
N GLU A 44 4.20 4.99 0.32
CA GLU A 44 4.93 6.26 0.38
C GLU A 44 5.41 6.55 1.81
N LEU A 45 4.57 6.39 2.82
CA LEU A 45 4.97 6.53 4.22
C LEU A 45 5.95 5.43 4.66
N SER A 46 5.81 4.20 4.16
CA SER A 46 6.76 3.13 4.45
C SER A 46 8.14 3.43 3.88
N GLY A 47 8.20 4.05 2.69
CA GLY A 47 9.43 4.56 2.11
C GLY A 47 10.01 5.76 2.86
N LEU A 48 9.15 6.62 3.44
CA LEU A 48 9.56 7.81 4.18
C LEU A 48 9.88 7.54 5.67
N GLY A 49 9.42 6.43 6.27
CA GLY A 49 9.59 6.21 7.71
C GLY A 49 9.48 4.78 8.25
N ALA A 50 8.94 3.79 7.53
CA ALA A 50 8.75 2.45 8.11
C ALA A 50 9.81 1.41 7.69
N ASN A 51 10.58 1.65 6.63
CA ASN A 51 11.65 0.74 6.18
C ASN A 51 12.95 1.47 5.80
N THR A 52 13.30 2.58 6.47
CA THR A 52 14.69 3.08 6.40
C THR A 52 15.59 2.17 7.22
N PHE A 53 15.97 1.02 6.65
CA PHE A 53 17.14 0.30 7.10
C PHE A 53 18.35 1.16 6.70
N THR A 54 18.65 2.20 7.49
CA THR A 54 19.78 3.09 7.26
C THR A 54 21.05 2.28 7.50
N ILE A 55 21.61 1.70 6.44
CA ILE A 55 22.92 1.05 6.47
C ILE A 55 23.97 2.15 6.56
N GLU A 56 24.18 2.66 7.77
CA GLU A 56 25.24 3.63 8.03
C GLU A 56 26.48 2.91 8.56
N LYS A 57 27.66 3.24 8.00
CA LYS A 57 28.94 2.68 8.41
C LYS A 57 29.23 2.93 9.91
N TRP A 58 28.64 4.00 10.45
CA TRP A 58 28.80 4.48 11.81
C TRP A 58 27.48 4.31 12.55
N PRO A 59 27.41 3.50 13.62
CA PRO A 59 26.18 3.36 14.40
C PRO A 59 25.87 4.67 15.14
N ALA A 60 24.62 5.11 15.09
CA ALA A 60 24.14 6.31 15.78
C ALA A 60 24.23 6.20 17.32
N ILE A 61 24.21 4.99 17.87
CA ILE A 61 24.35 4.71 19.30
C ILE A 61 25.38 3.59 19.48
N ASN A 62 26.48 3.90 20.17
CA ASN A 62 27.55 2.95 20.48
C ASN A 62 27.43 2.48 21.93
N PHE A 63 26.98 1.24 22.13
CA PHE A 63 26.93 0.62 23.47
C PHE A 63 28.29 0.07 23.95
N GLU A 64 29.33 0.13 23.11
CA GLU A 64 30.65 -0.51 23.34
C GLU A 64 31.75 0.43 23.89
N GLY A 65 31.46 1.71 24.14
CA GLY A 65 32.45 2.67 24.66
C GLY A 65 33.61 3.00 23.69
N PRO A 66 34.70 3.63 24.16
CA PRO A 66 35.80 4.15 23.31
C PRO A 66 36.50 3.11 22.41
N SER A 67 36.43 1.82 22.77
CA SER A 67 37.04 0.72 22.00
C SER A 67 36.23 0.28 20.76
N GLY A 68 34.94 0.64 20.69
CA GLY A 68 34.08 0.34 19.55
C GLY A 68 34.51 1.08 18.27
N TRP A 69 34.97 2.32 18.41
CA TRP A 69 35.35 3.22 17.31
C TRP A 69 36.48 2.66 16.44
N GLU A 70 37.43 1.96 17.04
CA GLU A 70 38.55 1.32 16.34
C GLU A 70 38.06 0.21 15.38
N ARG A 71 37.01 -0.53 15.78
CA ARG A 71 36.41 -1.60 14.95
C ARG A 71 35.64 -1.02 13.78
N PHE A 72 34.91 0.09 13.97
CA PHE A 72 34.21 0.80 12.90
C PHE A 72 35.17 1.47 11.91
N ARG A 73 36.29 2.01 12.40
CA ARG A 73 37.36 2.61 11.57
C ARG A 73 38.04 1.59 10.65
N ARG A 74 38.16 0.33 11.08
CA ARG A 74 38.70 -0.78 10.28
C ARG A 74 37.70 -1.38 9.26
N ARG A 75 36.42 -1.00 9.28
CA ARG A 75 35.45 -1.48 8.28
C ARG A 75 35.72 -0.81 6.93
N LYS A 76 35.82 -1.61 5.87
CA LYS A 76 35.97 -1.15 4.47
C LYS A 76 34.75 -0.28 4.09
N ASN A 77 34.98 0.75 3.28
CA ASN A 77 33.93 1.68 2.86
C ASN A 77 32.89 0.93 2.02
N LEU A 78 31.61 1.08 2.39
CA LEU A 78 30.48 0.61 1.59
C LEU A 78 30.40 1.51 0.36
N SER A 79 30.93 1.02 -0.76
CA SER A 79 30.85 1.69 -2.05
C SER A 79 29.51 1.35 -2.70
N PHE A 80 28.76 2.39 -3.09
CA PHE A 80 27.47 2.29 -3.79
C PHE A 80 27.60 1.81 -5.25
N GLN A 81 28.82 1.51 -5.72
CA GLN A 81 29.11 1.10 -7.10
C GLN A 81 29.00 -0.42 -7.36
N HIS A 82 28.54 -1.21 -6.39
CA HIS A 82 28.45 -2.68 -6.54
C HIS A 82 27.02 -3.23 -6.64
N TRP A 83 26.01 -2.37 -6.82
CA TRP A 83 24.60 -2.79 -6.88
C TRP A 83 24.02 -2.89 -8.31
N HIS A 84 24.79 -2.55 -9.34
CA HIS A 84 24.42 -2.79 -10.74
C HIS A 84 25.51 -3.60 -11.45
N ALA A 85 25.41 -4.93 -11.32
CA ALA A 85 25.95 -5.91 -12.26
C ALA A 85 24.95 -7.07 -12.35
#